data_AF-A0A8E2ATZ9-F1
#
_entry.id   AF-A0A8E2ATZ9-F1
#
_cell.length_a   1.000
_cell.length_b   1.000
_cell.length_c   1.000
_cell.angle_alpha   90.00
_cell.angle_beta   90.00
_cell.angle_gamma   90.00
#
_symmetry.space_group_name_H-M   'P 1'
#
loop_
_entity.id
_entity.type
_entity.pdbx_description
1 polymer ?
#
loop_
_entity_poly.entity_id
_entity_poly.type
_entity_poly.pdbx_seq_one_letter_code
_entity_poly.pdbx_strand_id
1 'polypeptide(L)'
;MLGNTSSSLEIGDLPIVPANMRATVLFANMRAAMRRWKLRIGSWRPKPGSGWELEYRIVRVNLPIMTAVIVLAAIAAVLFYVPAFFLQQTIVYLKNDPSREHRGWGWVFCAELFFSNVISQLVTGQLWSLSTTELQTLVRKDVASSSAAKPTPVPEVESAPAASSTTEADGEAWCVISHVLRMITGNSPNEIMIGTLFLYHLLGVSCFFGLAVTCLFLPMNHFASKEVIGAQNNLIKARNERVALTNEFMAWERSFEKRVLKVRGRELKYQKLNYTIEETVFNEMKFALNAFPETLINMLQVCLAEPLSICLS
;
A
#
# COMPACT_ATOMS: atom_id res chain seq x y z
N MET A 1 26.94 8.36 -7.67
CA MET A 1 27.31 9.78 -7.78
C MET A 1 27.17 10.36 -9.19
N LEU A 2 26.62 9.63 -10.17
CA LEU A 2 26.44 10.12 -11.54
C LEU A 2 25.43 11.28 -11.63
N GLY A 3 24.32 11.24 -10.88
CA GLY A 3 23.22 12.20 -11.03
C GLY A 3 23.40 13.61 -10.46
N ASN A 4 24.44 13.90 -9.67
CA ASN A 4 24.59 15.24 -9.06
C ASN A 4 25.27 16.26 -9.99
N THR A 5 26.03 15.79 -10.99
CA THR A 5 26.80 16.64 -11.90
C THR A 5 26.39 16.49 -13.37
N SER A 6 25.60 15.46 -13.71
CA SER A 6 25.15 15.20 -15.08
C SER A 6 23.91 16.03 -15.43
N SER A 7 23.92 16.72 -16.57
CA SER A 7 22.76 17.46 -17.10
C SER A 7 21.65 16.55 -17.63
N SER A 8 21.99 15.32 -18.03
CA SER A 8 21.05 14.27 -18.44
C SER A 8 21.58 12.90 -17.99
N LEU A 9 20.66 11.97 -17.75
CA LEU A 9 20.96 10.59 -17.37
C LEU A 9 20.48 9.71 -18.51
N GLU A 10 21.41 9.11 -19.25
CA GLU A 10 21.08 8.31 -20.42
C GLU A 10 20.82 6.84 -20.03
N ILE A 11 20.18 6.10 -20.93
CA ILE A 11 19.85 4.67 -20.70
C ILE A 11 21.12 3.83 -20.50
N GLY A 12 22.25 4.24 -21.09
CA GLY A 12 23.56 3.60 -20.91
C GLY A 12 24.17 3.78 -19.51
N ASP A 13 23.75 4.81 -18.76
CA ASP A 13 24.26 5.10 -17.41
C ASP A 13 23.52 4.31 -16.31
N LEU A 14 22.41 3.66 -16.67
CA LEU A 14 21.60 2.89 -15.74
C LEU A 14 22.25 1.54 -15.43
N PRO A 15 22.26 1.11 -14.15
CA PRO A 15 22.79 -0.18 -13.78
C PRO A 15 21.97 -1.30 -14.44
N ILE A 16 22.67 -2.29 -14.98
CA ILE A 16 22.04 -3.46 -15.59
C ILE A 16 21.30 -4.26 -14.51
N VAL A 17 20.04 -4.59 -14.80
CA VAL A 17 19.17 -5.34 -13.88
C VAL A 17 19.77 -6.71 -13.52
N PRO A 18 19.76 -7.09 -12.23
CA PRO A 18 20.29 -8.37 -11.76
C PRO A 18 19.55 -9.55 -12.39
N ALA A 19 20.21 -10.70 -12.50
CA ALA A 19 19.73 -11.84 -13.27
C ALA A 19 18.36 -12.38 -12.82
N ASN A 20 18.06 -12.32 -11.52
CA ASN A 20 16.78 -12.72 -10.92
C ASN A 20 15.59 -11.85 -11.35
N MET A 21 15.83 -10.61 -11.79
CA MET A 21 14.79 -9.67 -12.21
C MET A 21 14.66 -9.55 -13.74
N ARG A 22 15.46 -10.30 -14.51
CA ARG A 22 15.43 -10.28 -15.98
C ARG A 22 14.21 -11.04 -16.50
N ALA A 23 13.56 -10.48 -17.54
CA ALA A 23 12.35 -11.04 -18.12
C ALA A 23 12.53 -12.46 -18.67
N THR A 24 13.70 -12.79 -19.22
CA THR A 24 13.99 -14.12 -19.79
C THR A 24 13.98 -15.22 -18.73
N VAL A 25 14.65 -14.98 -17.60
CA VAL A 25 14.71 -15.92 -16.47
C VAL A 25 13.33 -16.09 -15.86
N LEU A 26 12.63 -14.98 -15.63
CA LEU A 26 11.31 -15.00 -15.02
C LEU A 26 10.26 -15.70 -15.92
N PHE A 27 10.27 -15.41 -17.23
CA PHE A 27 9.40 -16.08 -18.19
C PHE A 27 9.67 -17.59 -18.28
N ALA A 28 10.95 -18.01 -18.25
CA ALA A 28 11.31 -19.42 -18.24
C ALA A 28 10.82 -20.13 -16.97
N ASN A 29 11.01 -19.49 -15.80
CA ASN A 29 10.54 -20.00 -14.51
C ASN A 29 9.02 -20.12 -14.46
N MET A 30 8.30 -19.08 -14.88
CA MET A 30 6.84 -19.08 -14.89
C MET A 30 6.28 -20.12 -15.86
N ARG A 31 6.88 -20.29 -17.04
CA ARG A 31 6.47 -21.33 -18.01
C ARG A 31 6.74 -22.75 -17.49
N ALA A 32 7.84 -22.96 -16.78
CA ALA A 32 8.12 -24.22 -16.11
C ALA A 32 7.10 -24.49 -14.98
N ALA A 33 6.77 -23.47 -14.18
CA ALA A 33 5.78 -23.56 -13.11
C ALA A 33 4.38 -23.85 -13.63
N MET A 34 3.94 -23.20 -14.71
CA MET A 34 2.64 -23.46 -15.35
C MET A 34 2.48 -24.90 -15.84
N ARG A 35 3.59 -25.56 -16.24
CA ARG A 35 3.58 -26.98 -16.65
C ARG A 35 3.62 -27.92 -15.45
N ARG A 36 4.43 -27.57 -14.43
CA ARG A 36 4.71 -28.41 -13.27
C ARG A 36 3.57 -28.42 -12.25
N TRP A 37 2.93 -27.28 -12.03
CA TRP A 37 1.93 -27.11 -10.97
C TRP A 37 0.54 -26.87 -11.55
N LYS A 38 -0.30 -27.90 -11.45
CA LYS A 38 -1.73 -27.82 -11.73
C LYS A 38 -2.47 -27.91 -10.41
N LEU A 39 -3.33 -26.94 -10.13
CA LEU A 39 -4.12 -26.96 -8.91
C LEU A 39 -5.10 -28.13 -8.94
N ARG A 40 -4.95 -29.04 -7.98
CA ARG A 40 -5.93 -30.10 -7.70
C ARG A 40 -6.19 -30.09 -6.20
N ILE A 41 -7.31 -29.49 -5.80
CA ILE A 41 -7.77 -29.50 -4.42
C ILE A 41 -8.84 -30.59 -4.33
N GLY A 42 -8.43 -31.81 -3.93
CA GLY A 42 -9.33 -32.95 -3.81
C GLY A 42 -10.09 -33.27 -5.10
N SER A 43 -11.42 -33.25 -5.05
CA SER A 43 -12.32 -33.44 -6.20
C SER A 43 -12.53 -32.17 -7.04
N TRP A 44 -12.11 -31.00 -6.55
CA TRP A 44 -12.29 -29.74 -7.24
C TRP A 44 -11.12 -29.46 -8.19
N ARG A 45 -11.45 -29.40 -9.48
CA ARG A 45 -10.56 -28.88 -10.52
C ARG A 45 -11.06 -27.48 -10.89
N PRO A 46 -10.30 -26.40 -10.59
CA PRO A 46 -10.68 -25.08 -11.06
C PRO A 46 -10.83 -25.11 -12.59
N LYS A 47 -11.84 -24.40 -13.10
CA LYS A 47 -12.08 -24.33 -14.55
C LYS A 47 -10.79 -23.83 -15.23
N PRO A 48 -10.36 -24.43 -16.35
CA PRO A 48 -9.24 -23.91 -17.13
C PRO A 48 -9.49 -22.43 -17.47
N GLY A 49 -8.62 -21.53 -16.98
CA GLY A 49 -8.80 -20.08 -17.12
C GLY A 49 -9.33 -19.35 -15.87
N SER A 50 -9.52 -20.04 -14.74
CA SER A 50 -9.82 -19.39 -13.46
C SER A 50 -8.59 -18.68 -12.89
N GLY A 51 -8.72 -17.39 -12.55
CA GLY A 51 -7.64 -16.56 -11.96
C GLY A 51 -7.04 -17.15 -10.67
N TRP A 52 -7.80 -17.97 -9.94
CA TRP A 52 -7.32 -18.68 -8.75
C TRP A 52 -6.15 -19.64 -9.05
N GLU A 53 -6.13 -20.26 -10.24
CA GLU A 53 -5.02 -21.14 -10.60
C GLU A 53 -3.75 -20.35 -10.90
N LEU A 54 -3.91 -19.20 -11.55
CA LEU A 54 -2.81 -18.29 -11.83
C LEU A 54 -2.24 -17.68 -10.55
N GLU A 55 -3.11 -17.20 -9.65
CA GLU A 55 -2.73 -16.62 -8.36
C GLU A 55 -1.91 -17.61 -7.52
N TYR A 56 -2.37 -18.84 -7.36
CA TYR A 56 -1.61 -19.87 -6.63
C TYR A 56 -0.23 -20.14 -7.23
N ARG A 57 -0.12 -20.19 -8.56
CA ARG A 57 1.16 -20.41 -9.25
C ARG A 57 2.11 -19.25 -8.99
N ILE A 58 1.63 -18.01 -9.08
CA ILE A 58 2.43 -16.80 -8.81
C ILE A 58 2.91 -16.80 -7.35
N VAL A 59 2.01 -17.09 -6.40
CA VAL A 59 2.35 -17.18 -4.97
C VAL A 59 3.40 -18.25 -4.71
N ARG A 60 3.28 -19.41 -5.37
CA ARG A 60 4.24 -20.51 -5.21
C ARG A 60 5.60 -20.21 -5.86
N VAL A 61 5.65 -19.54 -7.00
CA VAL A 61 6.90 -19.15 -7.67
C VAL A 61 7.65 -18.12 -6.82
N ASN A 62 6.93 -17.16 -6.25
CA ASN A 62 7.49 -16.07 -5.43
C ASN A 62 7.49 -16.38 -3.93
N LEU A 63 7.23 -17.62 -3.54
CA LEU A 63 7.14 -18.04 -2.14
C LEU A 63 8.32 -17.56 -1.26
N PRO A 64 9.61 -17.66 -1.66
CA PRO A 64 10.71 -17.24 -0.78
C PRO A 64 10.64 -15.74 -0.45
N ILE A 65 10.42 -14.90 -1.45
CA ILE A 65 10.32 -13.44 -1.29
C ILE A 65 9.07 -13.10 -0.48
N MET A 66 7.95 -13.76 -0.75
CA MET A 66 6.72 -13.58 0.02
C MET A 66 6.90 -13.96 1.49
N THR A 67 7.54 -15.09 1.78
CA THR A 67 7.81 -15.50 3.17
C THR A 67 8.75 -14.54 3.87
N ALA A 68 9.79 -14.04 3.18
CA ALA A 68 10.70 -13.05 3.73
C ALA A 68 9.97 -11.74 4.07
N VAL A 69 9.09 -11.26 3.18
CA VAL A 69 8.28 -10.05 3.42
C VAL A 69 7.31 -10.25 4.58
N ILE A 70 6.65 -11.41 4.69
CA ILE A 70 5.73 -11.71 5.80
C ILE A 70 6.48 -11.76 7.14
N VAL A 71 7.63 -12.45 7.21
CA VAL A 71 8.45 -12.53 8.42
C VAL A 71 8.98 -11.14 8.81
N LEU A 72 9.49 -10.39 7.84
CA LEU A 72 10.01 -9.04 8.08
C LEU A 72 8.89 -8.09 8.54
N ALA A 73 7.67 -8.24 8.01
CA ALA A 73 6.51 -7.47 8.44
C ALA A 73 6.09 -7.80 9.87
N ALA A 74 6.10 -9.08 10.26
CA ALA A 74 5.82 -9.48 11.64
C ALA A 74 6.85 -8.88 12.62
N ILE A 75 8.14 -8.90 12.26
CA ILE A 75 9.21 -8.29 13.04
C ILE A 75 9.03 -6.76 13.12
N ALA A 76 8.74 -6.10 11.99
CA ALA A 76 8.51 -4.67 11.93
C ALA A 76 7.33 -4.25 12.81
N ALA A 77 6.22 -5.00 12.81
CA ALA A 77 5.04 -4.72 13.62
C ALA A 77 5.35 -4.75 15.13
N VAL A 78 6.18 -5.70 15.59
CA VAL A 78 6.61 -5.74 17.00
C VAL A 78 7.56 -4.56 17.31
N LEU A 79 8.55 -4.33 16.46
CA LEU A 79 9.53 -3.25 16.63
C LEU A 79 8.89 -1.85 16.59
N PHE A 80 7.73 -1.70 15.95
CA PHE A 80 7.00 -0.45 15.89
C PHE A 80 6.61 0.09 17.28
N TYR A 81 6.26 -0.80 18.22
CA TYR A 81 5.85 -0.40 19.59
C TYR A 81 7.04 -0.21 20.54
N VAL A 82 8.23 -0.72 20.19
CA VAL A 82 9.41 -0.70 21.06
C VAL A 82 9.87 0.73 21.43
N PRO A 83 9.94 1.70 20.49
CA PRO A 83 10.29 3.08 20.84
C PRO A 83 9.30 3.72 21.83
N ALA A 84 8.01 3.44 21.70
CA ALA A 84 6.99 3.97 22.61
C ALA A 84 7.15 3.42 24.03
N PHE A 85 7.52 2.15 24.16
CA PHE A 85 7.84 1.54 25.45
C PHE A 85 9.06 2.18 26.13
N PHE A 86 10.17 2.38 25.39
CA PHE A 86 11.37 3.04 25.93
C PHE A 86 11.11 4.51 26.28
N LEU A 87 10.24 5.19 25.54
CA LEU A 87 9.80 6.55 25.88
C LEU A 87 9.10 6.58 27.24
N GLN A 88 8.23 5.61 27.52
CA GLN A 88 7.56 5.50 28.83
C GLN A 88 8.57 5.28 29.96
N GLN A 89 9.56 4.40 29.78
CA GLN A 89 10.61 4.18 30.77
C GLN A 89 11.41 5.45 31.05
N THR A 90 11.70 6.23 30.00
CA THR A 90 12.35 7.54 30.11
C THR A 90 11.51 8.51 30.95
N ILE A 91 10.20 8.59 30.71
CA ILE A 91 9.29 9.46 31.48
C ILE A 91 9.21 9.04 32.94
N VAL A 92 9.11 7.74 33.22
CA VAL A 92 9.06 7.21 34.60
C VAL A 92 10.36 7.52 35.34
N TYR A 93 11.50 7.39 34.69
CA TYR A 93 12.80 7.78 35.24
C TYR A 93 12.84 9.30 35.58
N LEU A 94 12.36 10.17 34.68
CA LEU A 94 12.28 11.61 34.92
C LEU A 94 11.34 11.97 36.08
N LYS A 95 10.24 11.22 36.26
CA LYS A 95 9.27 11.47 37.34
C LYS A 95 9.80 11.05 38.71
N ASN A 96 10.55 9.94 38.78
CA ASN A 96 10.99 9.35 40.04
C ASN A 96 12.26 10.01 40.62
N ASP A 97 13.13 10.60 39.80
CA ASP A 97 14.35 11.30 40.26
C ASP A 97 14.38 12.76 39.75
N PRO A 98 13.62 13.68 40.37
CA PRO A 98 13.65 15.09 40.03
C PRO A 98 14.99 15.78 40.38
N SER A 99 15.75 15.22 41.32
CA SER A 99 17.05 15.72 41.79
C SER A 99 18.24 15.34 40.89
N ARG A 100 18.05 14.43 39.93
CA ARG A 100 19.06 13.97 38.96
C ARG A 100 20.32 13.41 39.63
N GLU A 101 20.14 12.57 40.64
CA GLU A 101 21.24 11.97 41.41
C GLU A 101 22.00 10.93 40.57
N HIS A 102 21.30 10.16 39.72
CA HIS A 102 21.88 9.07 38.92
C HIS A 102 21.88 9.33 37.39
N ARG A 103 22.55 10.41 36.95
CA ARG A 103 22.57 10.87 35.54
C ARG A 103 22.98 9.81 34.50
N GLY A 104 23.73 8.77 34.89
CA GLY A 104 24.18 7.71 33.99
C GLY A 104 23.03 6.91 33.36
N TRP A 105 21.98 6.61 34.13
CA TRP A 105 20.82 5.87 33.62
C TRP A 105 19.99 6.69 32.61
N GLY A 106 19.95 8.02 32.77
CA GLY A 106 19.32 8.89 31.78
C GLY A 106 19.95 8.79 30.39
N TRP A 107 21.29 8.70 30.30
CA TRP A 107 21.97 8.51 29.01
C TRP A 107 21.68 7.16 28.38
N VAL A 108 21.54 6.10 29.19
CA VAL A 108 21.17 4.75 28.71
C VAL A 108 19.78 4.78 28.08
N PHE A 109 18.78 5.36 28.77
CA PHE A 109 17.42 5.46 28.22
C PHE A 109 17.35 6.30 26.93
N CYS A 110 18.09 7.42 26.86
CA CYS A 110 18.21 8.20 25.63
C CYS A 110 18.86 7.41 24.48
N ALA A 111 19.90 6.64 24.76
CA ALA A 111 20.56 5.80 23.77
C ALA A 111 19.63 4.67 23.30
N GLU A 112 18.94 3.99 24.21
CA GLU A 112 17.97 2.93 23.90
C GLU A 112 16.81 3.46 23.05
N LEU A 113 16.28 4.64 23.37
CA LEU A 113 15.24 5.30 22.56
C LEU A 113 15.74 5.62 21.15
N PHE A 114 16.98 6.10 21.01
CA PHE A 114 17.58 6.38 19.71
C PHE A 114 17.78 5.09 18.89
N PHE A 115 18.42 4.08 19.46
CA PHE A 115 18.71 2.84 18.74
C PHE A 115 17.45 2.06 18.38
N SER A 116 16.46 1.99 19.29
CA SER A 116 15.18 1.35 18.98
C SER A 116 14.45 2.05 17.82
N ASN A 117 14.46 3.38 17.77
CA ASN A 117 13.87 4.12 16.66
C ASN A 117 14.64 3.90 15.36
N VAL A 118 15.98 3.96 15.38
CA VAL A 118 16.82 3.67 14.20
C VAL A 118 16.56 2.26 13.67
N ILE A 119 16.54 1.25 14.54
CA ILE A 119 16.29 -0.14 14.15
C ILE A 119 14.88 -0.29 13.55
N SER A 120 13.87 0.31 14.18
CA SER A 120 12.48 0.28 13.70
C SER A 120 12.35 0.91 12.31
N GLN A 121 12.98 2.07 12.08
CA GLN A 121 12.96 2.75 10.77
C GLN A 121 13.74 1.99 9.70
N LEU A 122 14.90 1.42 10.04
CA LEU A 122 15.69 0.62 9.09
C LEU A 122 14.92 -0.64 8.66
N VAL A 123 14.35 -1.39 9.60
CA VAL A 123 13.57 -2.60 9.30
C VAL A 123 12.34 -2.27 8.47
N THR A 124 11.62 -1.20 8.83
CA THR A 124 10.46 -0.72 8.07
C THR A 124 10.87 -0.28 6.65
N GLY A 125 12.00 0.41 6.51
CA GLY A 125 12.55 0.79 5.21
C GLY A 125 12.89 -0.42 4.33
N GLN A 126 13.49 -1.47 4.90
CA GLN A 126 13.74 -2.72 4.18
C GLN A 126 12.46 -3.43 3.76
N LEU A 127 11.44 -3.45 4.63
CA LEU A 127 10.13 -4.01 4.31
C LEU A 127 9.48 -3.31 3.12
N TRP A 128 9.46 -1.98 3.13
CA TRP A 128 8.93 -1.18 2.02
C TRP A 128 9.72 -1.40 0.74
N SER A 129 11.05 -1.44 0.83
CA SER A 129 11.93 -1.72 -0.31
C SER A 129 11.61 -3.07 -0.95
N LEU A 130 11.67 -4.17 -0.18
CA LEU A 130 11.41 -5.52 -0.70
C LEU A 130 10.00 -5.69 -1.25
N SER A 131 9.01 -5.12 -0.54
CA SER A 131 7.61 -5.18 -0.97
C SER A 131 7.38 -4.43 -2.28
N THR A 132 7.80 -3.17 -2.38
CA THR A 132 7.47 -2.31 -3.52
C THR A 132 8.37 -2.51 -4.73
N THR A 133 9.65 -2.81 -4.52
CA THR A 133 10.63 -2.92 -5.62
C THR A 133 10.75 -4.34 -6.14
N GLU A 134 10.85 -5.34 -5.27
CA GLU A 134 11.04 -6.72 -5.71
C GLU A 134 9.70 -7.42 -5.95
N LEU A 135 8.85 -7.50 -4.92
CA LEU A 135 7.61 -8.28 -5.00
C LEU A 135 6.66 -7.72 -6.05
N GLN A 136 6.39 -6.41 -6.04
CA GLN A 136 5.48 -5.84 -7.03
C GLN A 136 6.00 -5.97 -8.47
N THR A 137 7.31 -5.84 -8.71
CA THR A 137 7.85 -5.92 -10.07
C THR A 137 7.86 -7.35 -10.59
N LEU A 138 8.18 -8.32 -9.73
CA LEU A 138 8.14 -9.74 -10.07
C LEU A 138 6.71 -10.19 -10.37
N VAL A 139 5.74 -9.85 -9.51
CA VAL A 139 4.33 -10.21 -9.73
C VAL A 139 3.77 -9.62 -11.03
N ARG A 140 4.05 -8.33 -11.33
CA ARG A 140 3.62 -7.72 -12.60
C ARG A 140 4.19 -8.45 -13.81
N LYS A 141 5.49 -8.77 -13.79
CA LYS A 141 6.14 -9.48 -14.90
C LYS A 141 5.66 -10.93 -15.01
N ASP A 142 5.42 -11.61 -13.91
CA ASP A 142 4.89 -12.98 -13.89
C ASP A 142 3.48 -13.06 -14.49
N VAL A 143 2.60 -12.12 -14.13
CA VAL A 143 1.26 -12.04 -14.71
C VAL A 143 1.34 -11.76 -16.22
N ALA A 144 2.14 -10.78 -16.64
CA ALA A 144 2.36 -10.48 -18.06
C ALA A 144 2.94 -11.68 -18.84
N SER A 145 3.83 -12.47 -18.23
CA SER A 145 4.39 -13.67 -18.86
C SER A 145 3.34 -14.79 -19.04
N SER A 146 2.36 -14.85 -18.14
CA SER A 146 1.30 -15.85 -18.16
C SER A 146 0.22 -15.54 -19.21
N SER A 147 -0.09 -14.26 -19.45
CA SER A 147 -1.04 -13.82 -20.47
C SER A 147 -0.48 -14.03 -21.88
N ALA A 148 0.81 -13.76 -22.08
CA ALA A 148 1.51 -13.97 -23.36
C ALA A 148 1.63 -15.44 -23.78
N ALA A 149 1.41 -16.40 -22.86
CA ALA A 149 1.51 -17.83 -23.12
C ALA A 149 0.20 -18.47 -23.62
N LYS A 150 -0.93 -17.75 -23.62
CA LYS A 150 -2.18 -18.24 -24.22
C LYS A 150 -2.03 -18.24 -25.73
N PRO A 151 -2.21 -19.39 -26.42
CA PRO A 151 -2.22 -19.42 -27.88
C PRO A 151 -3.44 -18.62 -28.35
N THR A 152 -3.20 -17.50 -29.02
CA THR A 152 -4.24 -16.76 -29.73
C THR A 152 -4.85 -17.69 -30.79
N PRO A 153 -6.16 -17.98 -30.75
CA PRO A 153 -6.84 -18.40 -31.97
C PRO A 153 -6.69 -17.24 -32.94
N VAL A 154 -6.24 -17.52 -34.17
CA VAL A 154 -6.08 -16.52 -35.23
C VAL A 154 -7.31 -15.61 -35.29
N PRO A 155 -7.18 -14.29 -35.07
CA PRO A 155 -8.24 -13.38 -35.42
C PRO A 155 -7.90 -12.70 -36.74
N GLU A 156 -8.90 -12.77 -37.61
CA GLU A 156 -9.25 -11.79 -38.62
C GLU A 156 -8.97 -10.34 -38.19
N VAL A 157 -8.78 -9.49 -39.18
CA VAL A 157 -8.35 -8.09 -39.10
C VAL A 157 -9.18 -7.28 -38.11
N GLU A 158 -8.71 -7.15 -36.87
CA GLU A 158 -9.14 -6.10 -35.94
C GLU A 158 -7.95 -5.59 -35.12
N SER A 159 -7.54 -4.37 -35.44
CA SER A 159 -6.46 -3.63 -34.80
C SER A 159 -6.87 -3.17 -33.40
N ALA A 160 -6.47 -3.89 -32.34
CA ALA A 160 -6.13 -3.37 -30.99
C ALA A 160 -5.88 -4.44 -29.86
N PRO A 161 -5.36 -5.67 -30.08
CA PRO A 161 -5.24 -6.64 -28.98
C PRO A 161 -4.10 -6.33 -27.97
N ALA A 162 -3.12 -5.49 -28.34
CA ALA A 162 -1.95 -5.26 -27.50
C ALA A 162 -2.21 -4.34 -26.29
N ALA A 163 -3.09 -3.34 -26.44
CA ALA A 163 -3.37 -2.36 -25.38
C ALA A 163 -4.41 -2.84 -24.35
N SER A 164 -5.32 -3.73 -24.74
CA SER A 164 -6.26 -4.37 -23.81
C SER A 164 -5.57 -5.42 -22.94
N SER A 165 -4.69 -6.25 -23.53
CA SER A 165 -4.00 -7.32 -22.79
C SER A 165 -3.07 -6.82 -21.66
N THR A 166 -2.44 -5.64 -21.83
CA THR A 166 -1.58 -5.04 -20.80
C THR A 166 -2.36 -4.47 -19.64
N THR A 167 -3.53 -3.86 -19.89
CA THR A 167 -4.39 -3.32 -18.84
C THR A 167 -5.06 -4.41 -18.00
N GLU A 168 -5.41 -5.55 -18.62
CA GLU A 168 -5.88 -6.73 -17.91
C GLU A 168 -4.78 -7.38 -17.06
N ALA A 169 -3.58 -7.56 -17.62
CA ALA A 169 -2.44 -8.11 -16.89
C ALA A 169 -2.00 -7.24 -15.71
N ASP A 170 -2.00 -5.91 -15.89
CA ASP A 170 -1.74 -4.99 -14.79
C ASP A 170 -2.82 -5.11 -13.71
N GLY A 171 -4.10 -5.19 -14.08
CA GLY A 171 -5.21 -5.36 -13.14
C GLY A 171 -5.10 -6.64 -12.29
N GLU A 172 -4.77 -7.77 -12.93
CA GLU A 172 -4.55 -9.05 -12.25
C GLU A 172 -3.33 -9.00 -11.30
N ALA A 173 -2.23 -8.38 -11.74
CA ALA A 173 -1.05 -8.20 -10.89
C ALA A 173 -1.33 -7.33 -9.67
N TRP A 174 -2.07 -6.22 -9.86
CA TRP A 174 -2.49 -5.36 -8.76
C TRP A 174 -3.46 -6.07 -7.82
N CYS A 175 -4.32 -6.95 -8.32
CA CYS A 175 -5.19 -7.77 -7.48
C CYS A 175 -4.37 -8.71 -6.57
N VAL A 176 -3.39 -9.43 -7.14
CA VAL A 176 -2.49 -10.30 -6.37
C VAL A 176 -1.65 -9.50 -5.38
N ILE A 177 -1.06 -8.38 -5.80
CA ILE A 177 -0.29 -7.49 -4.92
C ILE A 177 -1.16 -6.97 -3.78
N SER A 178 -2.39 -6.55 -4.07
CA SER A 178 -3.36 -6.09 -3.07
C SER A 178 -3.71 -7.20 -2.08
N HIS A 179 -3.90 -8.43 -2.56
CA HIS A 179 -4.17 -9.57 -1.71
C HIS A 179 -2.97 -9.92 -0.81
N VAL A 180 -1.76 -9.91 -1.35
CA VAL A 180 -0.53 -10.15 -0.60
C VAL A 180 -0.27 -9.03 0.42
N LEU A 181 -0.47 -7.77 0.03
CA LEU A 181 -0.39 -6.64 0.95
C LEU A 181 -1.44 -6.77 2.05
N ARG A 182 -2.65 -7.20 1.72
CA ARG A 182 -3.71 -7.47 2.69
C ARG A 182 -3.47 -8.71 3.55
N MET A 183 -2.60 -9.64 3.14
CA MET A 183 -2.09 -10.73 3.99
C MET A 183 -1.00 -10.22 4.94
N ILE A 184 -0.09 -9.36 4.46
CA ILE A 184 0.93 -8.68 5.27
C ILE A 184 0.27 -7.79 6.34
N THR A 185 -0.68 -6.97 5.91
CA THR A 185 -1.57 -6.13 6.73
C THR A 185 -2.73 -6.94 7.32
N GLY A 186 -2.82 -8.25 7.06
CA GLY A 186 -3.76 -9.15 7.71
C GLY A 186 -3.47 -9.33 9.20
N ASN A 187 -2.32 -8.82 9.63
CA ASN A 187 -1.99 -8.52 11.01
C ASN A 187 -2.77 -7.34 11.60
N SER A 188 -3.53 -6.54 10.83
CA SER A 188 -4.27 -5.38 11.35
C SER A 188 -5.17 -5.70 12.55
N PRO A 189 -5.91 -6.82 12.62
CA PRO A 189 -6.64 -7.17 13.83
C PRO A 189 -5.71 -7.43 15.02
N ASN A 190 -4.57 -8.09 14.79
CA ASN A 190 -3.57 -8.38 15.83
C ASN A 190 -2.86 -7.09 16.28
N GLU A 191 -2.54 -6.20 15.35
CA GLU A 191 -1.91 -4.89 15.57
C GLU A 191 -2.88 -3.94 16.28
N ILE A 192 -4.15 -3.90 15.88
CA ILE A 192 -5.20 -3.18 16.59
C ILE A 192 -5.37 -3.75 18.00
N MET A 193 -5.32 -5.07 18.18
CA MET A 193 -5.42 -5.71 19.50
C MET A 193 -4.22 -5.36 20.40
N ILE A 194 -2.98 -5.53 19.91
CA ILE A 194 -1.75 -5.22 20.65
C ILE A 194 -1.67 -3.72 20.93
N GLY A 195 -1.97 -2.89 19.94
CA GLY A 195 -2.03 -1.44 20.07
C GLY A 195 -3.08 -0.99 21.07
N THR A 196 -4.27 -1.60 21.09
CA THR A 196 -5.32 -1.31 22.08
C THR A 196 -4.90 -1.70 23.49
N LEU A 197 -4.28 -2.87 23.66
CA LEU A 197 -3.75 -3.29 24.98
C LEU A 197 -2.66 -2.33 25.49
N PHE A 198 -1.76 -1.92 24.60
CA PHE A 198 -0.71 -0.96 24.93
C PHE A 198 -1.28 0.44 25.26
N LEU A 199 -2.24 0.94 24.48
CA LEU A 199 -2.95 2.19 24.75
C LEU A 199 -3.72 2.15 26.07
N TYR A 200 -4.37 1.02 26.38
CA TYR A 200 -5.07 0.83 27.64
C TYR A 200 -4.10 0.89 28.83
N HIS A 201 -2.89 0.34 28.70
CA HIS A 201 -1.87 0.44 29.75
C HIS A 201 -1.36 1.87 29.95
N LEU A 202 -1.31 2.68 28.89
CA LEU A 202 -0.82 4.07 28.93
C LEU A 202 -1.86 5.10 29.37
N LEU A 203 -3.08 5.04 28.83
CA LEU A 203 -4.12 6.07 28.99
C LEU A 203 -5.32 5.61 29.82
N GLY A 204 -5.43 4.30 30.09
CA GLY A 204 -6.56 3.71 30.81
C GLY A 204 -7.83 3.66 29.97
N VAL A 205 -8.99 3.84 30.62
CA VAL A 205 -10.33 3.67 30.01
C VAL A 205 -10.60 4.71 28.91
N SER A 206 -9.92 5.86 28.93
CA SER A 206 -10.07 6.93 27.94
C SER A 206 -9.72 6.50 26.51
N CYS A 207 -8.88 5.47 26.33
CA CYS A 207 -8.50 4.97 25.01
C CYS A 207 -9.69 4.40 24.22
N PHE A 208 -10.70 3.83 24.90
CA PHE A 208 -11.86 3.24 24.24
C PHE A 208 -12.73 4.28 23.54
N PHE A 209 -12.79 5.51 24.07
CA PHE A 209 -13.50 6.61 23.41
C PHE A 209 -12.78 7.04 22.13
N GLY A 210 -11.45 7.14 22.16
CA GLY A 210 -10.64 7.41 20.97
C GLY A 210 -10.83 6.34 19.90
N LEU A 211 -10.77 5.06 20.29
CA LEU A 211 -10.99 3.93 19.38
C LEU A 211 -12.42 3.89 18.81
N ALA A 212 -13.43 4.20 19.62
CA ALA A 212 -14.82 4.28 19.17
C ALA A 212 -15.02 5.36 18.11
N VAL A 213 -14.39 6.53 18.31
CA VAL A 213 -14.37 7.61 17.31
C VAL A 213 -13.70 7.10 16.03
N THR A 214 -12.48 6.56 16.09
CA THR A 214 -11.81 5.99 14.91
C THR A 214 -12.66 4.94 14.18
N CYS A 215 -13.37 4.08 14.91
CA CYS A 215 -14.30 3.09 14.35
C CYS A 215 -15.50 3.71 13.64
N LEU A 216 -16.01 4.84 14.13
CA LEU A 216 -17.11 5.57 13.50
C LEU A 216 -16.68 6.22 12.17
N PHE A 217 -15.43 6.63 12.04
CA PHE A 217 -14.89 7.24 10.82
C PHE A 217 -14.48 6.23 9.73
N LEU A 218 -14.20 4.97 10.09
CA LEU A 218 -13.91 3.87 9.15
C LEU A 218 -14.95 3.67 8.01
N PRO A 219 -16.27 3.60 8.28
CA PRO A 219 -17.26 3.44 7.21
C PRO A 219 -17.28 4.64 6.27
N MET A 220 -17.05 5.85 6.78
CA MET A 220 -17.03 7.07 5.98
C MET A 220 -15.86 7.08 4.99
N ASN A 221 -14.68 6.62 5.41
CA ASN A 221 -13.54 6.38 4.52
C ASN A 221 -13.90 5.45 3.36
N HIS A 222 -14.59 4.34 3.66
CA HIS A 222 -14.96 3.36 2.63
C HIS A 222 -16.01 3.87 1.64
N PHE A 223 -16.99 4.66 2.09
CA PHE A 223 -17.96 5.30 1.19
C PHE A 223 -17.28 6.32 0.27
N ALA A 224 -16.40 7.16 0.82
CA ALA A 224 -15.62 8.11 0.00
C ALA A 224 -14.77 7.39 -1.05
N SER A 225 -14.15 6.27 -0.72
CA SER A 225 -13.37 5.46 -1.67
C SER A 225 -14.22 4.93 -2.82
N LYS A 226 -15.47 4.52 -2.56
CA LYS A 226 -16.37 4.04 -3.62
C LYS A 226 -16.70 5.12 -4.65
N GLU A 227 -16.97 6.33 -4.19
CA GLU A 227 -17.27 7.47 -5.06
C GLU A 227 -16.05 7.86 -5.93
N VAL A 228 -14.85 7.90 -5.32
CA VAL A 228 -13.61 8.16 -6.07
C VAL A 228 -13.36 7.08 -7.13
N ILE A 229 -13.54 5.80 -6.80
CA ILE A 229 -13.38 4.70 -7.77
C ILE A 229 -14.40 4.83 -8.90
N GLY A 230 -15.64 5.21 -8.60
CA GLY A 230 -16.67 5.47 -9.61
C GLY A 230 -16.27 6.58 -10.58
N ALA A 231 -15.79 7.70 -10.05
CA ALA A 231 -15.37 8.85 -10.84
C ALA A 231 -14.06 8.58 -11.64
N GLN A 232 -13.11 7.84 -11.05
CA GLN A 232 -11.89 7.36 -11.72
C GLN A 232 -12.19 6.41 -12.87
N ASN A 233 -13.14 5.49 -12.71
CA ASN A 233 -13.58 4.60 -13.79
C ASN A 233 -14.16 5.38 -14.98
N ASN A 234 -14.96 6.41 -14.71
CA ASN A 234 -15.51 7.27 -15.77
C ASN A 234 -14.42 8.11 -16.46
N LEU A 235 -13.42 8.57 -15.72
CA LEU A 235 -12.25 9.27 -16.27
C LEU A 235 -11.43 8.36 -17.20
N ILE A 236 -11.15 7.12 -16.79
CA ILE A 236 -10.40 6.16 -17.61
C ILE A 236 -11.16 5.84 -18.90
N LYS A 237 -12.49 5.67 -18.84
CA LYS A 237 -13.33 5.48 -20.03
C LYS A 237 -13.22 6.66 -21.01
N ALA A 238 -13.33 7.90 -20.51
CA ALA A 238 -13.19 9.10 -21.34
C ALA A 238 -11.78 9.24 -21.95
N ARG A 239 -10.74 8.88 -21.19
CA ARG A 239 -9.35 8.87 -21.68
C ARG A 239 -9.16 7.84 -22.78
N ASN A 240 -9.68 6.63 -22.62
CA ASN A 240 -9.58 5.57 -23.62
C ASN A 240 -10.29 5.98 -24.91
N GLU A 241 -11.46 6.60 -24.82
CA GLU A 241 -12.17 7.18 -25.97
C GLU A 241 -11.31 8.24 -26.69
N ARG A 242 -10.65 9.14 -25.95
CA ARG A 242 -9.74 10.14 -26.53
C ARG A 242 -8.56 9.49 -27.26
N VAL A 243 -7.93 8.49 -26.64
CA VAL A 243 -6.77 7.79 -27.22
C VAL A 243 -7.16 7.01 -28.46
N ALA A 244 -8.29 6.30 -28.42
CA ALA A 244 -8.84 5.58 -29.57
C ALA A 244 -9.10 6.52 -30.75
N LEU A 245 -9.76 7.66 -30.49
CA LEU A 245 -9.97 8.69 -31.51
C LEU A 245 -8.64 9.21 -32.06
N THR A 246 -7.66 9.53 -31.20
CA THR A 246 -6.36 10.05 -31.66
C THR A 246 -5.63 9.06 -32.60
N ASN A 247 -5.87 7.75 -32.45
CA ASN A 247 -5.29 6.72 -33.32
C ASN A 247 -6.00 6.61 -34.68
N GLU A 248 -7.27 6.99 -34.78
CA GLU A 248 -8.10 6.97 -36.01
C GLU A 248 -7.95 8.24 -36.87
N PHE A 249 -6.82 8.96 -36.77
CA PHE A 249 -6.63 10.26 -37.42
C PHE A 249 -6.70 10.14 -38.96
N MET A 250 -7.89 10.35 -39.51
CA MET A 250 -8.13 10.52 -40.93
C MET A 250 -8.22 12.00 -41.29
N ALA A 251 -7.99 12.33 -42.57
CA ALA A 251 -7.73 13.66 -43.14
C ALA A 251 -8.81 14.77 -42.95
N TRP A 252 -9.77 14.62 -42.05
CA TRP A 252 -10.81 15.60 -41.70
C TRP A 252 -10.51 16.32 -40.36
N GLU A 253 -9.47 17.16 -40.36
CA GLU A 253 -8.90 17.84 -39.18
C GLU A 253 -9.92 18.62 -38.33
N ARG A 254 -10.74 19.49 -38.95
CA ARG A 254 -11.66 20.40 -38.20
C ARG A 254 -12.85 19.68 -37.55
N SER A 255 -13.36 18.63 -38.18
CA SER A 255 -14.44 17.81 -37.60
C SER A 255 -13.91 16.94 -36.46
N PHE A 256 -12.65 16.51 -36.58
CA PHE A 256 -11.95 15.73 -35.56
C PHE A 256 -11.64 16.56 -34.31
N GLU A 257 -11.15 17.78 -34.50
CA GLU A 257 -10.86 18.74 -33.43
C GLU A 257 -12.06 18.94 -32.51
N LYS A 258 -13.25 19.21 -33.09
CA LYS A 258 -14.49 19.37 -32.31
C LYS A 258 -14.86 18.12 -31.51
N ARG A 259 -14.64 16.92 -32.08
CA ARG A 259 -14.93 15.64 -31.42
C ARG A 259 -13.96 15.39 -30.26
N VAL A 260 -12.67 15.64 -30.46
CA VAL A 260 -11.62 15.51 -29.42
C VAL A 260 -11.85 16.51 -28.29
N LEU A 261 -12.16 17.78 -28.60
CA LEU A 261 -12.44 18.81 -27.59
C LEU A 261 -13.67 18.47 -26.75
N LYS A 262 -14.72 17.88 -27.35
CA LYS A 262 -15.90 17.39 -26.62
C LYS A 262 -15.56 16.27 -25.64
N VAL A 263 -14.68 15.34 -26.02
CA VAL A 263 -14.19 14.26 -25.14
C VAL A 263 -13.29 14.84 -24.05
N ARG A 264 -12.41 15.78 -24.39
CA ARG A 264 -11.52 16.46 -23.44
C ARG A 264 -12.29 17.25 -22.38
N GLY A 265 -13.39 17.90 -22.76
CA GLY A 265 -14.28 18.57 -21.80
C GLY A 265 -14.90 17.61 -20.77
N ARG A 266 -15.28 16.39 -21.20
CA ARG A 266 -15.73 15.33 -20.29
C ARG A 266 -14.61 14.84 -19.38
N GLU A 267 -13.41 14.61 -19.93
CA GLU A 267 -12.22 14.21 -19.17
C GLU A 267 -11.89 15.23 -18.07
N LEU A 268 -11.84 16.53 -18.40
CA LEU A 268 -11.56 17.60 -17.45
C LEU A 268 -12.63 17.71 -16.36
N LYS A 269 -13.91 17.48 -16.69
CA LYS A 269 -14.98 17.46 -15.69
C LYS A 269 -14.79 16.34 -14.67
N TYR A 270 -14.48 15.12 -15.13
CA TYR A 270 -14.18 14.01 -14.23
C TYR A 270 -12.87 14.20 -13.46
N GLN A 271 -11.86 14.81 -14.08
CA GLN A 271 -10.59 15.10 -13.41
C GLN A 271 -10.76 16.13 -12.30
N LYS A 272 -11.54 17.20 -12.53
CA LYS A 272 -11.89 18.18 -11.50
C LYS A 272 -12.68 17.53 -10.37
N LEU A 273 -13.67 16.69 -10.69
CA LEU A 273 -14.45 15.97 -9.68
C LEU A 273 -13.56 15.05 -8.83
N ASN A 274 -12.68 14.27 -9.46
CA ASN A 274 -11.71 13.42 -8.74
C ASN A 274 -10.83 14.25 -7.82
N TYR A 275 -10.23 15.33 -8.34
CA TYR A 275 -9.36 16.20 -7.54
C TYR A 275 -10.12 16.83 -6.36
N THR A 276 -11.33 17.34 -6.58
CA THR A 276 -12.13 17.91 -5.50
C THR A 276 -12.47 16.86 -4.45
N ILE A 277 -12.91 15.65 -4.83
CA ILE A 277 -13.23 14.60 -3.84
C ILE A 277 -11.97 14.14 -3.10
N GLU A 278 -10.85 13.92 -3.79
CA GLU A 278 -9.59 13.48 -3.18
C GLU A 278 -8.96 14.56 -2.29
N GLU A 279 -8.94 15.81 -2.73
CA GLU A 279 -8.30 16.88 -1.96
C GLU A 279 -9.21 17.32 -0.80
N THR A 280 -10.50 17.61 -1.04
CA THR A 280 -11.34 18.22 0.00
C THR A 280 -11.95 17.21 0.96
N VAL A 281 -12.33 16.01 0.50
CA VAL A 281 -12.98 15.03 1.38
C VAL A 281 -11.95 14.16 2.07
N PHE A 282 -10.96 13.63 1.34
CA PHE A 282 -9.97 12.73 1.95
C PHE A 282 -8.95 13.46 2.81
N ASN A 283 -8.49 14.65 2.44
CA ASN A 283 -7.51 15.37 3.27
C ASN A 283 -8.13 15.82 4.59
N GLU A 284 -9.32 16.41 4.53
CA GLU A 284 -10.06 16.85 5.72
C GLU A 284 -10.47 15.67 6.60
N MET A 285 -10.92 14.56 6.00
CA MET A 285 -11.25 13.36 6.77
C MET A 285 -10.02 12.71 7.42
N LYS A 286 -8.85 12.72 6.76
CA LYS A 286 -7.59 12.26 7.36
C LYS A 286 -7.16 13.16 8.51
N PHE A 287 -7.27 14.48 8.33
CA PHE A 287 -6.99 15.45 9.39
C PHE A 287 -7.91 15.22 10.59
N ALA A 288 -9.22 15.09 10.33
CA ALA A 288 -10.22 14.79 11.36
C ALA A 288 -9.92 13.46 12.08
N LEU A 289 -9.57 12.39 11.34
CA LEU A 289 -9.28 11.09 11.92
C LEU A 289 -8.08 11.10 12.87
N ASN A 290 -7.09 11.96 12.62
CA ASN A 290 -5.93 12.10 13.51
C ASN A 290 -6.23 13.06 14.68
N ALA A 291 -6.84 14.22 14.39
CA ALA A 291 -7.01 15.28 15.39
C ALA A 291 -8.15 15.00 16.40
N PHE A 292 -9.27 14.40 15.97
CA PHE A 292 -10.42 14.20 16.86
C PHE A 292 -10.18 13.18 17.97
N PRO A 293 -9.58 12.00 17.72
CA PRO A 293 -9.31 11.05 18.80
C PRO A 293 -8.32 11.61 19.82
N GLU A 294 -7.25 12.28 19.37
CA GLU A 294 -6.24 12.86 20.26
C GLU A 294 -6.82 13.98 21.14
N THR A 295 -7.58 14.90 20.55
CA THR A 295 -8.19 16.01 21.30
C THR A 295 -9.24 15.53 22.29
N LEU A 296 -10.07 14.54 21.92
CA LEU A 296 -11.07 13.96 22.80
C LEU A 296 -10.42 13.18 23.96
N ILE A 297 -9.37 12.42 23.68
CA ILE A 297 -8.58 11.72 24.69
C ILE A 297 -7.98 12.73 25.69
N ASN A 298 -7.35 13.80 25.20
CA ASN A 298 -6.74 14.82 26.06
C ASN A 298 -7.79 15.56 26.90
N MET A 299 -8.94 15.92 26.32
CA MET A 299 -10.06 16.52 27.07
C MET A 299 -10.57 15.59 28.17
N LEU A 300 -10.80 14.31 27.86
CA LEU A 300 -11.26 13.34 28.85
C LEU A 300 -10.22 13.10 29.95
N GLN A 301 -8.92 13.10 29.63
CA GLN A 301 -7.87 13.00 30.63
C GLN A 301 -7.85 14.21 31.56
N VAL A 302 -8.02 15.42 31.05
CA VAL A 302 -8.13 16.63 31.89
C VAL A 302 -9.38 16.54 32.79
N CYS A 303 -10.54 16.21 32.23
CA CYS A 303 -11.79 16.09 32.99
C CYS A 303 -11.79 14.94 34.02
N LEU A 304 -11.06 13.85 33.77
CA LEU A 304 -10.94 12.71 34.69
C LEU A 304 -9.80 12.86 35.71
N ALA A 305 -8.77 13.66 35.42
CA ALA A 305 -7.67 13.93 36.34
C ALA A 305 -8.05 14.98 37.41
N GLU A 306 -8.89 15.96 37.09
CA GLU A 306 -9.37 16.97 38.05
C GLU A 306 -10.07 16.38 39.30
N PRO A 307 -10.96 15.37 39.22
CA PRO A 307 -11.58 14.82 40.43
C PRO A 307 -10.63 14.01 41.32
N LEU A 308 -9.47 13.56 40.82
CA LEU A 308 -8.51 12.76 41.59
C LEU A 308 -7.50 13.62 42.38
N SER A 309 -7.12 14.80 41.88
CA SER A 309 -6.32 15.76 42.65
C SER A 309 -7.11 16.41 43.80
N ILE A 310 -8.42 16.60 43.63
CA ILE A 310 -9.29 17.22 44.67
C ILE A 310 -9.63 16.22 45.78
N CYS A 311 -9.59 14.90 45.53
CA CYS A 311 -9.81 13.89 46.58
C CYS A 311 -8.53 13.49 47.35
N LEU A 312 -7.34 13.97 46.96
CA LEU A 312 -6.05 13.65 47.57
C LEU A 312 -5.33 14.87 48.19
N SER A 313 -6.03 16.00 48.35
CA SER A 313 -5.64 17.13 49.24
C SER A 313 -6.66 17.24 50.37
#